data_AF-A0A5K3FK24-F1
#
_entry.id   AF-A0A5K3FK24-F1
#
_cell.length_a   1.000
_cell.length_b   1.000
_cell.length_c   1.000
_cell.angle_alpha   90.00
_cell.angle_beta   90.00
_cell.angle_gamma   90.00
#
_symmetry.space_group_name_H-M   'P 1'
#
loop_
_entity.id
_entity.type
_entity.pdbx_description
1 polymer ?
#
loop_
_entity_poly.entity_id
_entity_poly.type
_entity_poly.pdbx_seq_one_letter_code
_entity_poly.pdbx_strand_id
1 'polypeptide(L)'
;MYALRNAWRMNAERNVLYKTKLCRNYERQGSCILGEFCQFAHGINELRQPQDHPRYRTRECRMFARMGYCAFGDQCHFIHI
;
A
#
# COMPACT_ATOMS: atom_id res chain seq x y z
N MET A 1 -16.92 6.42 -19.08
CA MET A 1 -15.45 6.49 -19.30
C MET A 1 -14.69 7.35 -18.27
N TYR A 2 -15.24 8.44 -17.71
CA TYR A 2 -14.60 9.18 -16.60
C TYR A 2 -14.79 8.53 -15.20
N ALA A 3 -15.95 7.93 -14.93
CA ALA A 3 -16.29 7.37 -13.63
C ALA A 3 -15.34 6.24 -13.15
N LEU A 4 -14.83 5.40 -14.08
CA LEU A 4 -13.91 4.30 -13.75
C LEU A 4 -12.53 4.81 -13.30
N ARG A 5 -12.04 5.93 -13.88
CA ARG A 5 -10.78 6.57 -13.48
C ARG A 5 -10.87 7.12 -12.05
N ASN A 6 -12.01 7.71 -11.70
CA ASN A 6 -12.25 8.26 -10.36
C ASN A 6 -12.36 7.15 -9.30
N ALA A 7 -13.08 6.07 -9.59
CA ALA A 7 -13.25 4.96 -8.65
C ALA A 7 -11.90 4.28 -8.31
N TRP A 8 -11.02 4.12 -9.31
CA TRP A 8 -9.71 3.50 -9.09
C TRP A 8 -8.81 4.38 -8.23
N ARG A 9 -8.76 5.69 -8.53
CA ARG A 9 -8.00 6.67 -7.74
C ARG A 9 -8.45 6.72 -6.28
N MET A 10 -9.76 6.71 -6.04
CA MET A 10 -10.33 6.66 -4.69
C MET A 10 -9.97 5.37 -3.94
N ASN A 11 -9.94 4.22 -4.62
CA ASN A 11 -9.54 2.96 -3.99
C ASN A 11 -8.04 2.90 -3.69
N ALA A 12 -7.21 3.45 -4.59
CA ALA A 12 -5.78 3.59 -4.36
C ALA A 12 -5.48 4.46 -3.13
N GLU A 13 -6.17 5.60 -2.99
CA GLU A 13 -6.03 6.52 -1.84
C GLU A 13 -6.58 5.97 -0.52
N ARG A 14 -7.36 4.88 -0.56
CA ARG A 14 -7.84 4.19 0.65
C ARG A 14 -6.92 3.07 1.10
N ASN A 15 -6.01 2.63 0.24
CA ASN A 15 -5.12 1.52 0.49
C ASN A 15 -3.79 2.01 1.05
N VAL A 16 -3.54 1.70 2.32
CA VAL A 16 -2.28 2.01 3.03
C VAL A 16 -1.04 1.49 2.28
N LEU A 17 -1.19 0.42 1.50
CA LEU A 17 -0.09 -0.20 0.75
C LEU A 17 0.13 0.40 -0.65
N TYR A 18 -0.72 1.34 -1.09
CA TYR A 18 -0.62 1.90 -2.43
C TYR A 18 0.73 2.61 -2.63
N LYS A 19 1.44 2.18 -3.68
CA LYS A 19 2.76 2.70 -4.07
C LYS A 19 3.82 2.60 -2.97
N THR A 20 3.69 1.66 -2.03
CA THR A 20 4.67 1.46 -0.93
C THR A 20 5.85 0.56 -1.30
N LYS A 21 5.79 -0.06 -2.48
CA LYS A 21 6.86 -0.91 -3.02
C LYS A 21 7.05 -0.61 -4.51
N LEU A 22 8.27 -0.81 -5.00
CA LEU A 22 8.62 -0.66 -6.41
C LEU A 22 7.96 -1.75 -7.27
N CYS A 23 7.56 -1.36 -8.47
CA CYS A 23 7.01 -2.25 -9.48
C CYS A 23 8.14 -3.00 -10.18
N ARG A 24 8.23 -4.31 -9.95
CA ARG A 24 9.28 -5.16 -10.54
C ARG A 24 9.24 -5.19 -12.08
N ASN A 25 8.06 -5.13 -12.68
CA ASN A 25 7.93 -5.14 -14.14
C ASN A 25 8.49 -3.85 -14.74
N TYR A 26 8.13 -2.71 -14.16
CA TYR A 26 8.64 -1.41 -14.58
C TYR A 26 10.15 -1.30 -14.35
N GLU A 27 10.64 -1.74 -13.20
CA GLU A 27 12.07 -1.75 -12.88
C GLU A 27 12.89 -2.58 -13.88
N ARG A 28 12.38 -3.73 -14.31
CA ARG A 28 13.09 -4.63 -15.23
C ARG A 28 12.98 -4.23 -16.71
N GLN A 29 11.81 -3.73 -17.12
CA GLN A 29 11.47 -3.56 -18.55
C GLN A 29 11.32 -2.08 -18.95
N GLY A 30 11.39 -1.15 -18.00
CA GLY A 30 11.07 0.27 -18.20
C GLY A 30 9.58 0.54 -18.48
N SER A 31 8.74 -0.49 -18.43
CA SER A 31 7.32 -0.39 -18.75
C SER A 31 6.47 -1.33 -17.88
N CYS A 32 5.22 -0.95 -17.67
CA CYS A 32 4.25 -1.76 -16.94
C CYS A 32 2.92 -1.73 -17.66
N ILE A 33 2.34 -2.91 -17.91
CA ILE A 33 1.04 -3.08 -18.57
C ILE A 33 -0.11 -2.37 -17.83
N LEU A 34 0.04 -2.12 -16.53
CA LEU A 34 -0.96 -1.46 -15.71
C LEU A 34 -0.91 0.07 -15.80
N GLY A 35 0.18 0.64 -16.35
CA GLY A 35 0.35 2.09 -16.50
C GLY A 35 0.08 2.86 -15.21
N GLU A 36 -0.75 3.91 -15.29
CA GLU A 36 -1.16 4.74 -14.15
C GLU A 36 -1.96 3.98 -13.08
N PHE A 37 -2.58 2.84 -13.45
CA PHE A 37 -3.32 1.96 -12.56
C PHE A 37 -2.43 0.90 -11.89
N CYS A 38 -1.10 1.02 -11.99
CA CYS A 38 -0.21 0.17 -11.23
C CYS A 38 -0.31 0.52 -9.73
N GLN A 39 -0.53 -0.47 -8.88
CA GLN A 39 -0.54 -0.27 -7.42
C GLN A 39 0.86 -0.12 -6.82
N PHE A 40 1.90 -0.42 -7.60
CA PHE A 40 3.31 -0.33 -7.22
C PHE A 40 3.96 0.89 -7.85
N ALA A 41 4.99 1.42 -7.19
CA ALA A 41 5.70 2.61 -7.63
C ALA A 41 6.58 2.33 -8.85
N HIS A 42 6.48 3.15 -9.89
CA HIS A 42 7.34 3.11 -11.07
C HIS A 42 8.68 3.84 -10.87
N GLY A 43 8.97 4.27 -9.65
CA GLY A 43 10.24 4.88 -9.29
C GLY A 43 10.16 5.48 -7.89
N ILE A 44 11.27 6.03 -7.42
CA ILE A 44 11.37 6.64 -6.09
C ILE A 44 10.38 7.81 -5.96
N ASN A 45 10.14 8.55 -7.04
CA ASN A 45 9.20 9.68 -7.06
C ASN A 45 7.74 9.25 -6.82
N GLU A 46 7.38 8.01 -7.12
CA GLU A 46 6.05 7.46 -6.82
C GLU A 46 6.00 6.70 -5.49
N LEU A 47 7.16 6.37 -4.91
CA LEU A 47 7.25 5.52 -3.72
C LEU A 47 6.76 6.27 -2.48
N ARG A 48 5.80 5.68 -1.77
CA ARG A 48 5.17 6.25 -0.57
C ARG A 48 5.57 5.47 0.67
N GLN A 49 5.65 6.14 1.81
CA GLN A 49 5.83 5.45 3.09
C GLN A 49 4.45 5.11 3.68
N PRO A 50 4.20 3.86 4.11
CA PRO A 50 2.91 3.48 4.69
C PRO A 50 2.49 4.39 5.86
N GLN A 51 3.45 4.87 6.64
CA GLN A 51 3.23 5.71 7.82
C GLN A 51 2.61 7.08 7.54
N ASP A 52 2.75 7.59 6.32
CA ASP A 52 2.18 8.88 5.92
C ASP A 52 0.67 8.77 5.62
N HIS A 53 0.14 7.55 5.52
CA HIS A 53 -1.24 7.32 5.18
C HIS A 53 -2.15 7.55 6.40
N PRO A 54 -3.26 8.31 6.30
CA PRO A 54 -4.17 8.60 7.43
C PRO A 54 -4.82 7.38 8.09
N ARG A 55 -4.70 6.21 7.46
CA ARG A 55 -5.22 4.92 7.97
C ARG A 55 -4.12 3.96 8.41
N TYR A 56 -2.87 4.41 8.49
CA TYR A 56 -1.78 3.62 9.01
C TYR A 56 -1.94 3.44 10.52
N ARG A 57 -1.84 2.21 11.02
CA ARG A 57 -1.97 1.87 12.44
C ARG A 57 -3.17 2.56 13.12
N THR A 58 -4.33 2.60 12.46
CA THR A 58 -5.59 3.09 13.05
C THR A 58 -6.50 1.96 13.52
N ARG A 59 -6.14 0.71 13.23
CA ARG A 59 -6.89 -0.49 13.61
C ARG A 59 -5.99 -1.44 14.38
N GLU A 60 -6.57 -2.15 15.32
CA GLU A 60 -5.90 -3.19 16.11
C GLU A 60 -5.48 -4.40 15.27
N CYS A 61 -4.32 -4.96 15.60
CA CYS A 61 -3.81 -6.19 15.04
C CYS A 61 -4.51 -7.38 15.67
N ARG A 62 -5.41 -8.02 14.92
CA ARG A 62 -6.16 -9.18 15.42
C ARG A 62 -5.29 -10.35 15.86
N MET A 63 -4.12 -10.53 15.23
CA MET A 63 -3.20 -11.61 15.61
C MET A 63 -2.57 -11.32 16.96
N PHE A 64 -2.03 -10.12 17.14
CA PHE A 64 -1.46 -9.70 18.41
C PHE A 64 -2.50 -9.71 19.53
N ALA A 65 -3.65 -9.10 19.30
CA ALA A 65 -4.75 -9.05 20.27
C ALA A 65 -5.23 -10.43 20.74
N ARG A 66 -5.25 -11.41 19.83
CA ARG A 66 -5.74 -12.76 20.14
C ARG A 66 -4.67 -13.68 20.70
N MET A 67 -3.45 -13.59 20.19
CA MET A 67 -2.38 -14.58 20.46
C MET A 67 -1.25 -14.02 21.33
N GLY A 68 -1.23 -12.71 21.61
CA GLY A 68 -0.10 -12.00 22.22
C GLY A 68 1.14 -11.92 21.32
N TYR A 69 1.04 -12.37 20.07
CA TYR A 69 2.15 -12.43 19.12
C TYR A 69 1.69 -12.10 17.70
N CYS A 70 2.55 -11.39 16.97
CA CYS A 70 2.37 -11.05 15.56
C CYS A 70 3.67 -11.30 14.81
N ALA A 71 3.64 -12.17 13.80
CA ALA A 71 4.82 -12.50 12.99
C ALA A 71 5.40 -11.31 12.20
N PHE A 72 4.64 -10.22 12.07
CA PHE A 72 5.11 -9.00 11.42
C PHE A 72 5.86 -8.05 12.36
N GLY A 73 5.83 -8.28 13.68
CA GLY A 73 6.52 -7.43 14.66
C GLY A 73 6.28 -5.93 14.45
N ASP A 74 7.35 -5.14 14.50
CA ASP A 74 7.31 -3.68 14.29
C ASP A 74 6.95 -3.27 12.86
N GLN A 75 7.01 -4.19 11.90
CA GLN A 75 6.55 -3.95 10.53
C GLN A 75 5.03 -4.10 10.40
N CYS A 76 4.33 -4.46 11.47
CA CYS A 76 2.87 -4.54 11.43
C CYS A 76 2.26 -3.15 11.17
N HIS A 77 1.35 -3.11 10.21
CA HIS A 77 0.60 -1.90 9.86
C HIS A 77 -0.63 -1.66 10.75
N PHE A 78 -0.81 -2.49 11.78
CA PHE A 78 -1.89 -2.45 12.75
C PHE A 78 -1.32 -2.19 14.15
N ILE A 79 -2.17 -1.71 15.06
CA ILE A 79 -1.80 -1.40 16.44
C ILE A 79 -1.62 -2.70 17.22
N HIS A 80 -0.51 -2.85 17.94
CA HIS A 80 -0.33 -3.86 18.99
C HIS A 80 -0.65 -3.18 20.32
N ILE A 81 -1.64 -3.70 21.06
CA ILE A 81 -2.08 -3.22 22.38
C ILE A 81 -1.86 -4.36 23.38
#